data_AF-A0A0S8AZ89-F1
#
_entry.id   AF-A0A0S8AZ89-F1
#
_cell.length_a   1.000
_cell.length_b   1.000
_cell.length_c   1.000
_cell.angle_alpha   90.00
_cell.angle_beta   90.00
_cell.angle_gamma   90.00
#
_symmetry.space_group_name_H-M   'P 1'
#
loop_
_entity.id
_entity.type
_entity.pdbx_description
1 polymer ?
#
loop_
_entity_poly.entity_id
_entity_poly.type
_entity_poly.pdbx_seq_one_letter_code
_entity_poly.pdbx_strand_id
1 'polypeptide(L)'
;MLSGVPLRAHAMTGPWVDTAADVLAWFVIVLVPVAGIYLFWKVHILPEIIAEKRHHPQKDAIKTLCILSLIFGGLLWPFAWLWAYSRPVMFKLAYGTEKHEDYY
;
A
#
# COMPACT_ATOMS: atom_id res chain seq x y z
N MET A 1 -3.06 48.04 -6.41
CA MET A 1 -3.78 46.79 -6.75
C MET A 1 -2.84 45.97 -7.62
N LEU A 2 -2.27 44.88 -7.09
CA LEU A 2 -1.34 44.01 -7.79
C LEU A 2 -2.15 43.05 -8.68
N SER A 3 -2.21 43.32 -9.98
CA SER A 3 -2.77 42.41 -10.98
C SER A 3 -1.77 41.28 -11.23
N GLY A 4 -2.04 40.10 -10.66
CA GLY A 4 -1.31 38.87 -10.95
C GLY A 4 -1.50 38.47 -12.41
N VAL A 5 -0.47 38.68 -13.21
CA VAL A 5 -0.40 38.17 -14.59
C VAL A 5 -0.35 36.64 -14.50
N PRO A 6 -1.25 35.88 -15.14
CA PRO A 6 -1.09 34.44 -15.24
C PRO A 6 0.16 34.18 -16.08
N LEU A 7 1.18 33.57 -15.47
CA LEU A 7 2.35 33.06 -16.17
C LEU A 7 1.85 31.94 -17.09
N ARG A 8 1.41 32.29 -18.31
CA ARG A 8 1.10 31.35 -19.37
C ARG A 8 2.41 30.66 -19.72
N ALA A 9 2.58 29.43 -19.25
CA ALA A 9 3.62 28.54 -19.72
C ALA A 9 3.44 28.38 -21.23
N HIS A 10 4.30 29.04 -22.00
CA HIS A 10 4.33 28.91 -23.44
C HIS A 10 4.98 27.56 -23.74
N ALA A 11 4.17 26.49 -23.74
CA ALA A 11 4.58 25.21 -24.27
C ALA A 11 5.03 25.44 -25.72
N MET A 12 6.17 24.89 -26.11
CA MET A 12 6.65 24.98 -27.49
C MET A 12 5.67 24.19 -28.38
N THR A 13 4.67 24.88 -28.92
CA THR A 13 3.58 24.30 -29.72
C THR A 13 4.10 23.97 -31.12
N GLY A 14 4.72 22.80 -31.26
CA GLY A 14 5.00 22.19 -32.55
C GLY A 14 4.12 20.95 -32.72
N PRO A 15 3.64 20.60 -33.94
CA PRO A 15 2.77 19.44 -34.17
C PRO A 15 3.32 18.11 -33.57
N TRP A 16 4.64 17.97 -33.56
CA TRP A 16 5.33 16.82 -32.98
C TRP A 16 5.33 16.80 -31.45
N VAL A 17 5.38 17.98 -30.82
CA VAL A 17 5.32 18.14 -29.36
C VAL A 17 3.91 17.81 -28.88
N ASP A 18 2.88 18.30 -29.57
CA ASP A 18 1.48 18.03 -29.22
C ASP A 18 1.17 16.53 -29.33
N THR A 19 1.64 15.88 -30.41
CA THR A 19 1.48 14.43 -30.59
C THR A 19 2.22 13.63 -29.51
N ALA A 20 3.45 14.00 -29.17
CA ALA A 20 4.22 13.33 -28.13
C ALA A 20 3.58 13.50 -26.75
N ALA A 21 3.03 14.68 -26.45
CA ALA A 21 2.33 14.95 -25.20
C ALA A 21 1.06 14.09 -25.06
N ASP A 22 0.29 13.92 -26.14
CA ASP A 22 -0.94 13.13 -26.11
C ASP A 22 -0.66 11.63 -25.88
N VAL A 23 0.38 11.10 -26.53
CA VAL A 23 0.84 9.72 -26.32
C VAL A 23 1.34 9.51 -24.89
N LEU A 24 2.13 10.45 -24.36
CA LEU A 24 2.62 10.40 -22.98
C LEU A 24 1.45 10.47 -21.99
N ALA A 25 0.47 11.33 -22.22
CA ALA A 25 -0.69 11.48 -21.36
C ALA A 25 -1.47 10.16 -21.28
N TRP A 26 -1.77 9.53 -22.42
CA TRP A 26 -2.40 8.21 -22.46
C TRP A 26 -1.58 7.13 -21.76
N PHE A 27 -0.27 7.13 -21.98
CA PHE A 27 0.63 6.20 -21.30
C PHE A 27 0.57 6.36 -19.77
N VAL A 28 0.63 7.59 -19.26
CA VAL A 28 0.54 7.88 -17.83
C VAL A 28 -0.84 7.48 -17.27
N ILE A 29 -1.92 7.84 -17.97
CA ILE A 29 -3.31 7.52 -17.55
C ILE A 29 -3.53 6.01 -17.43
N VAL A 30 -2.89 5.20 -18.27
CA VAL A 30 -3.04 3.73 -18.22
C VAL A 30 -2.01 3.09 -17.27
N LEU A 31 -0.75 3.48 -17.36
CA LEU A 31 0.33 2.83 -16.62
C LEU A 31 0.31 3.18 -15.13
N VAL A 32 -0.01 4.42 -14.76
CA VAL A 32 -0.04 4.84 -13.35
C VAL A 32 -1.07 4.05 -12.52
N PRO A 33 -2.34 3.88 -12.93
CA PRO A 33 -3.28 3.08 -12.15
C PRO A 33 -2.88 1.61 -12.11
N VAL A 34 -2.33 1.03 -13.20
CA VAL A 34 -1.86 -0.36 -13.20
C VAL A 34 -0.70 -0.55 -12.21
N ALA A 35 0.30 0.34 -12.26
CA ALA A 35 1.42 0.31 -11.33
C ALA A 35 0.96 0.57 -9.88
N GLY A 36 0.01 1.49 -9.68
CA GLY A 36 -0.59 1.79 -8.39
C GLY A 36 -1.30 0.60 -7.78
N ILE A 37 -2.15 -0.09 -8.56
CA ILE A 37 -2.84 -1.31 -8.12
C ILE A 37 -1.82 -2.41 -7.80
N TYR A 38 -0.81 -2.62 -8.65
CA TYR A 38 0.22 -3.62 -8.41
C TYR A 38 0.99 -3.37 -7.10
N LEU A 39 1.41 -2.12 -6.87
CA LEU A 39 2.10 -1.72 -5.65
C LEU A 39 1.18 -1.88 -4.42
N PHE A 40 -0.06 -1.42 -4.53
CA PHE A 40 -1.08 -1.53 -3.49
C PHE A 40 -1.30 -2.99 -3.07
N TRP A 41 -1.41 -3.90 -4.03
CA TRP A 41 -1.61 -5.32 -3.78
C TRP A 41 -0.39 -5.95 -3.10
N LYS A 42 0.82 -5.63 -3.59
CA LYS A 42 2.07 -6.10 -2.99
C LYS A 42 2.22 -5.68 -1.53
N VAL A 43 1.86 -4.45 -1.19
CA VAL A 43 2.02 -3.99 0.20
C VAL A 43 0.94 -4.55 1.14
N HIS A 44 -0.27 -4.82 0.66
CA HIS A 44 -1.32 -5.49 1.46
C HIS A 44 -0.96 -6.95 1.79
N ILE A 45 -0.29 -7.66 0.88
CA ILE A 45 0.10 -9.07 1.07
C ILE A 45 1.35 -9.21 1.95
N LEU A 46 2.21 -8.18 2.00
CA LEU A 46 3.45 -8.20 2.80
C LEU A 46 3.27 -8.51 4.30
N PRO A 47 2.31 -7.93 5.04
CA PRO A 47 2.12 -8.21 6.47
C PRO A 47 1.77 -9.68 6.74
N GLU A 48 1.05 -10.37 5.84
CA GLU A 48 0.76 -11.81 5.96
C GLU A 48 2.05 -12.64 5.86
N ILE A 49 2.88 -12.36 4.84
CA ILE A 49 4.17 -13.05 4.64
C ILE A 49 5.12 -12.81 5.81
N ILE A 50 5.13 -11.60 6.39
CA ILE A 50 5.96 -11.26 7.56
C ILE A 50 5.44 -12.01 8.80
N ALA A 51 4.13 -12.11 9.00
CA ALA A 51 3.53 -12.84 10.11
C ALA A 51 3.82 -14.36 10.03
N GLU A 52 3.73 -14.94 8.83
CA GLU A 52 4.09 -16.33 8.58
C GLU A 52 5.56 -16.60 8.88
N LYS A 53 6.47 -15.78 8.34
CA LYS A 53 7.92 -15.93 8.58
C LYS A 53 8.33 -15.75 10.04
N ARG A 54 7.56 -15.00 10.82
CA ARG A 54 7.83 -14.78 12.25
C ARG A 54 7.06 -15.74 13.17
N HIS A 55 6.33 -16.71 12.61
CA HIS A 55 5.48 -17.63 13.37
C HIS A 55 4.55 -16.91 14.36
N HIS A 56 4.01 -15.76 13.96
CA HIS A 56 3.22 -14.91 14.86
C HIS A 56 1.93 -15.66 15.24
N PRO A 57 1.60 -15.78 16.54
CA PRO A 57 0.41 -16.50 16.99
C PRO A 57 -0.91 -15.84 16.54
N GLN A 58 -0.85 -14.64 15.96
CA GLN A 58 -2.03 -13.93 15.45
C GLN A 58 -2.01 -13.76 13.93
N LYS A 59 -1.46 -14.75 13.20
CA LYS A 59 -1.46 -14.79 11.72
C LYS A 59 -2.85 -14.57 11.12
N ASP A 60 -3.88 -15.21 11.67
CA ASP A 60 -5.26 -15.14 11.16
C ASP A 60 -5.93 -13.78 11.46
N ALA A 61 -5.56 -13.13 12.56
CA ALA A 61 -6.04 -11.80 12.89
C ALA A 61 -5.45 -10.74 11.93
N ILE A 62 -4.17 -10.88 11.56
CA ILE A 62 -3.52 -9.99 10.58
C ILE A 62 -4.15 -10.17 9.19
N LYS A 63 -4.46 -11.42 8.81
CA LYS A 63 -5.14 -11.74 7.55
C LYS A 63 -6.54 -11.14 7.47
N THR A 64 -7.34 -11.30 8.52
CA THR A 64 -8.69 -10.72 8.58
C THR A 64 -8.64 -9.20 8.57
N LEU A 65 -7.68 -8.58 9.27
CA LEU A 65 -7.50 -7.12 9.26
C LEU A 65 -7.05 -6.58 7.89
N CYS A 66 -6.25 -7.34 7.13
CA CYS A 66 -5.89 -7.00 5.75
C CYS A 66 -7.11 -7.04 4.80
N ILE A 67 -7.92 -8.10 4.85
CA ILE A 67 -9.16 -8.20 4.06
C ILE A 67 -10.16 -7.10 4.46
N LEU A 68 -10.28 -6.84 5.77
CA LEU A 68 -11.12 -5.76 6.28
C LEU A 68 -10.64 -4.39 5.77
N SER A 69 -9.33 -4.14 5.74
CA SER A 69 -8.75 -2.92 5.15
C SER A 69 -9.17 -2.74 3.70
N LEU A 70 -9.15 -3.80 2.88
CA LEU A 70 -9.60 -3.74 1.48
C LEU A 70 -11.08 -3.32 1.36
N ILE A 71 -11.94 -3.79 2.27
CA ILE A 71 -13.36 -3.41 2.32
C ILE A 71 -13.53 -1.94 2.73
N PHE A 72 -12.70 -1.44 3.65
CA PHE A 72 -12.73 -0.05 4.13
C PHE A 72 -11.91 0.93 3.26
N GLY A 73 -11.53 0.55 2.04
CA GLY A 73 -10.81 1.43 1.11
C GLY A 73 -9.32 1.63 1.43
N GLY A 74 -8.71 0.69 2.14
CA GLY A 74 -7.27 0.67 2.42
C GLY A 74 -6.84 1.50 3.64
N LEU A 75 -7.77 2.14 4.35
CA LEU A 75 -7.45 3.05 5.47
C LEU A 75 -6.84 2.33 6.69
N LEU A 76 -7.15 1.04 6.87
CA LEU A 76 -6.73 0.25 8.04
C LEU A 76 -5.36 -0.42 7.87
N TRP A 77 -4.75 -0.36 6.69
CA TRP A 77 -3.41 -0.89 6.40
C TRP A 77 -2.37 -0.52 7.48
N PRO A 78 -2.13 0.76 7.84
CA PRO A 78 -1.05 1.10 8.76
C PRO A 78 -1.19 0.41 10.11
N PHE A 79 -2.42 0.11 10.53
CA PHE A 79 -2.68 -0.70 11.73
C PHE A 79 -2.28 -2.16 11.54
N ALA A 80 -2.48 -2.75 10.36
CA ALA A 80 -1.98 -4.10 10.03
C ALA A 80 -0.45 -4.19 10.12
N TRP A 81 0.23 -3.16 9.63
CA TRP A 81 1.69 -3.05 9.73
C TRP A 81 2.15 -2.88 11.18
N LEU A 82 1.51 -1.98 11.95
CA LEU A 82 1.84 -1.79 13.36
C LEU A 82 1.68 -3.09 14.15
N TRP A 83 0.62 -3.88 13.87
CA TRP A 83 0.35 -5.15 14.54
C TRP A 83 1.26 -6.28 14.09
N ALA A 84 1.63 -6.35 12.81
CA ALA A 84 2.60 -7.33 12.32
C ALA A 84 3.99 -7.16 12.97
N TYR A 85 4.35 -5.92 13.33
CA TYR A 85 5.60 -5.61 14.03
C TYR A 85 5.48 -5.59 15.56
N SER A 86 4.27 -5.54 16.13
CA SER A 86 4.10 -5.59 17.58
C SER A 86 4.34 -7.01 18.09
N ARG A 87 5.16 -7.13 19.14
CA ARG A 87 5.43 -8.41 19.81
C ARG A 87 4.17 -8.80 20.59
N PRO A 88 3.72 -10.06 20.55
CA PRO A 88 2.51 -10.48 21.25
C PRO A 88 2.82 -10.65 22.76
N VAL A 89 3.01 -9.52 23.44
CA VAL A 89 3.46 -9.46 24.85
C VAL A 89 2.46 -10.17 25.76
N MET A 90 1.15 -10.03 25.48
CA MET A 90 0.09 -10.70 26.27
C MET A 90 -0.05 -12.19 25.95
N PHE A 91 0.24 -12.64 24.74
CA PHE A 91 0.25 -14.08 24.43
C PHE A 91 1.42 -14.78 25.12
N LYS A 92 2.60 -14.14 25.13
CA LYS A 92 3.77 -14.59 25.89
C LYS A 92 3.49 -14.67 27.39
N LEU A 93 2.75 -13.69 27.93
CA LEU A 93 2.40 -13.66 29.35
C LEU A 93 1.40 -14.77 29.74
N ALA A 94 0.47 -15.09 28.85
CA ALA A 94 -0.59 -16.08 29.10
C ALA A 94 -0.14 -17.53 28.84
N TYR A 95 0.67 -17.78 27.82
CA TYR A 95 1.03 -19.13 27.39
C TYR A 95 2.53 -19.44 27.46
N GLY A 96 3.39 -18.48 27.81
CA GLY A 96 4.85 -18.69 27.96
C GLY A 96 5.60 -18.97 26.65
N THR A 97 4.88 -19.17 25.54
CA THR A 97 5.41 -19.42 24.19
C THR A 97 5.07 -18.25 23.27
N GLU A 98 5.97 -17.99 22.30
CA GLU A 98 5.72 -17.03 21.22
C GLU A 98 5.33 -17.71 19.90
N LYS A 99 5.15 -19.04 19.91
CA LYS A 99 4.76 -19.84 18.76
C LYS A 99 3.31 -20.33 18.89
N HIS A 100 2.58 -20.32 17.77
CA HIS A 100 1.27 -20.95 17.64
C HIS A 100 1.40 -22.48 17.66
N GLU A 101 0.36 -23.20 18.12
CA GLU A 101 0.36 -24.67 18.31
C GLU A 101 0.78 -25.49 17.08
N ASP A 102 0.67 -24.91 15.88
CA ASP A 102 1.04 -25.56 14.61
C ASP A 102 2.55 -25.72 14.40
N TYR A 103 3.38 -25.05 15.22
CA TYR A 103 4.84 -25.09 15.10
C TYR A 103 5.48 -25.65 16.37
N TYR A 104 5.69 -26.98 16.37
CA TYR A 104 6.53 -27.68 17.36
C TYR A 104 7.96 -27.13 17.37
#